data_AF-A0A2N1YNF1-F1
#
_entry.id   AF-A0A2N1YNF1-F1
#
_cell.length_a   1.000
_cell.length_b   1.000
_cell.length_c   1.000
_cell.angle_alpha   90.00
_cell.angle_beta   90.00
_cell.angle_gamma   90.00
#
_symmetry.space_group_name_H-M   'P 1'
#
loop_
_entity.id
_entity.type
_entity.pdbx_description
1 polymer ?
#
loop_
_entity_poly.entity_id
_entity_poly.type
_entity_poly.pdbx_seq_one_letter_code
_entity_poly.pdbx_strand_id
1 'polypeptide(L)'
;MIKVLDAVRSVLESTVKSGTVRVENIHNLVVDYARGFVDNEDKEVDRDSIYQLVRDITAEIGGFADDVLDVAEDARDTVKDSAPKISKE
;
A
#
# COMPACT_ATOMS: atom_id res chain seq x y z
N MET A 1 -5.43 -27.77 3.64
CA MET A 1 -4.21 -27.23 3.01
C MET A 1 -4.52 -26.34 1.81
N ILE A 2 -5.36 -26.76 0.85
CA ILE A 2 -5.72 -25.95 -0.35
C ILE A 2 -6.21 -24.53 0.02
N LYS A 3 -7.17 -24.41 0.96
CA LYS A 3 -7.70 -23.11 1.40
C LYS A 3 -6.67 -22.13 2.00
N VAL A 4 -5.64 -22.65 2.67
CA VAL A 4 -4.59 -21.81 3.25
C VAL A 4 -3.68 -21.26 2.16
N LEU A 5 -3.36 -22.09 1.16
CA LEU A 5 -2.59 -21.66 -0.01
C LEU A 5 -3.35 -20.64 -0.85
N ASP A 6 -4.67 -20.81 -1.01
CA ASP A 6 -5.52 -19.83 -1.70
C ASP A 6 -5.59 -18.49 -0.95
N ALA A 7 -5.69 -18.51 0.38
CA ALA A 7 -5.65 -17.30 1.20
C ALA A 7 -4.30 -16.57 1.08
N VAL A 8 -3.18 -17.29 1.17
CA VAL A 8 -1.83 -16.72 0.99
C VAL A 8 -1.66 -16.16 -0.42
N ARG A 9 -2.15 -16.85 -1.44
CA ARG A 9 -2.11 -16.37 -2.82
C ARG A 9 -2.91 -15.08 -3.00
N SER A 10 -4.13 -15.03 -2.45
CA SER A 10 -4.97 -13.83 -2.47
C SER A 10 -4.30 -12.65 -1.78
N VAL A 11 -3.58 -12.92 -0.67
CA VAL A 11 -2.79 -11.90 0.02
C VAL A 11 -1.71 -11.33 -0.88
N LEU A 12 -0.91 -12.20 -1.51
CA LEU A 12 0.16 -11.78 -2.39
C LEU A 12 -0.37 -10.99 -3.60
N GLU A 13 -1.46 -11.44 -4.23
CA GLU A 13 -2.06 -10.75 -5.38
C GLU A 13 -2.61 -9.36 -4.99
N SER A 14 -3.27 -9.25 -3.84
CA SER A 14 -3.79 -7.97 -3.33
C SER A 14 -2.65 -7.01 -2.95
N THR A 15 -1.65 -7.49 -2.22
CA THR A 15 -0.47 -6.72 -1.84
C THR A 15 0.30 -6.21 -3.04
N VAL A 16 0.54 -7.05 -4.06
CA VAL A 16 1.22 -6.63 -5.28
C VAL A 16 0.42 -5.54 -5.99
N LYS A 17 -0.90 -5.71 -6.11
CA LYS A 17 -1.77 -4.73 -6.77
C LYS A 17 -1.80 -3.39 -6.03
N SER A 18 -1.96 -3.40 -4.69
CA SER A 18 -1.89 -2.17 -3.90
C SER A 18 -0.51 -1.52 -4.07
N GLY A 19 0.57 -2.29 -3.91
CA GLY A 19 1.94 -1.80 -4.05
C GLY A 19 2.20 -1.12 -5.40
N THR A 20 1.71 -1.69 -6.50
CA THR A 20 1.81 -1.07 -7.83
C THR A 20 1.11 0.29 -7.88
N VAL A 21 -0.12 0.40 -7.39
CA VAL A 21 -0.88 1.67 -7.36
C VAL A 21 -0.15 2.72 -6.52
N ARG A 22 0.40 2.33 -5.36
CA ARG A 22 1.12 3.24 -4.46
C ARG A 22 2.41 3.75 -5.10
N VAL A 23 3.14 2.89 -5.81
CA VAL A 23 4.33 3.28 -6.57
C VAL A 23 3.98 4.25 -7.68
N GLU A 24 2.88 4.04 -8.41
CA GLU A 24 2.40 4.97 -9.44
C GLU A 24 2.03 6.34 -8.84
N ASN A 25 1.34 6.36 -7.69
CA ASN A 25 1.00 7.60 -7.00
C ASN A 25 2.25 8.37 -6.55
N ILE A 26 3.21 7.69 -5.91
CA ILE A 26 4.49 8.29 -5.50
C ILE A 26 5.25 8.83 -6.72
N HIS A 27 5.27 8.08 -7.83
CA HIS A 27 5.88 8.54 -9.07
C HIS A 27 5.24 9.85 -9.57
N ASN A 28 3.91 9.91 -9.59
CA ASN A 28 3.18 11.12 -10.00
C ASN A 28 3.48 12.30 -9.09
N LEU A 29 3.51 12.11 -7.77
CA LEU A 29 3.87 13.17 -6.81
C LEU A 29 5.28 13.75 -7.08
N VAL A 30 6.26 12.87 -7.33
CA VAL A 30 7.64 13.28 -7.64
C VAL A 30 7.71 14.00 -8.99
N VAL A 31 7.02 13.49 -10.01
CA VAL A 31 6.98 14.11 -11.34
C VAL A 31 6.32 15.48 -11.31
N ASP A 32 5.21 15.62 -10.59
CA ASP A 32 4.50 16.90 -10.48
C ASP A 32 5.32 17.94 -9.72
N TYR A 33 5.99 17.51 -8.63
CA TYR A 33 6.97 18.35 -7.95
C TYR A 33 8.08 18.79 -8.93
N ALA A 34 8.68 17.85 -9.68
CA ALA A 34 9.77 18.13 -10.61
C ALA A 34 9.36 19.05 -11.79
N ARG A 35 8.17 18.82 -12.37
CA ARG A 35 7.60 19.70 -13.42
C ARG A 35 7.44 21.13 -12.92
N GLY A 36 7.04 21.29 -11.66
CA GLY A 36 6.96 22.60 -11.02
C GLY A 36 8.27 23.41 -11.05
N PHE A 37 9.44 22.75 -11.13
CA PHE A 37 10.75 23.38 -11.32
C PHE A 37 11.10 23.61 -12.78
N VAL A 38 10.78 22.65 -13.66
CA VAL A 38 11.07 22.76 -15.09
C VAL A 38 10.27 23.91 -15.73
N ASP A 39 9.00 24.05 -15.33
CA ASP A 39 8.10 25.06 -15.91
C ASP A 39 8.33 26.47 -15.33
N ASN A 40 9.13 26.60 -14.27
CA ASN A 40 9.47 27.88 -13.66
C ASN A 40 10.97 27.90 -13.31
N GLU A 41 11.81 28.31 -14.27
CA GLU A 41 13.27 28.35 -14.11
C GLU A 41 13.74 29.25 -12.95
N ASP A 42 12.91 30.22 -12.51
CA ASP A 42 13.18 31.11 -11.37
C ASP A 42 12.56 30.63 -10.05
N LYS A 43 11.94 29.44 -10.01
CA LYS A 43 11.27 28.94 -8.80
C LYS A 43 12.31 28.54 -7.77
N GLU A 44 12.44 29.38 -6.75
CA GLU A 44 13.25 29.03 -5.59
C GLU A 44 12.70 27.74 -4.96
N VAL A 45 13.60 26.87 -4.51
CA VAL A 45 13.24 25.62 -3.85
C VAL A 45 12.53 25.96 -2.55
N ASP A 46 11.20 25.88 -2.57
CA ASP A 46 10.37 26.04 -1.41
C ASP A 46 10.47 24.81 -0.50
N ARG A 47 11.01 25.01 0.71
CA ARG A 47 11.14 23.93 1.70
C ARG A 47 9.79 23.36 2.09
N ASP A 48 8.74 24.18 2.14
CA ASP A 48 7.41 23.71 2.52
C ASP A 48 6.86 22.74 1.47
N SER A 49 7.06 23.04 0.18
CA SER A 49 6.75 22.14 -0.94
C SER A 49 7.52 20.80 -0.87
N ILE A 50 8.79 20.80 -0.45
CA ILE A 50 9.55 19.55 -0.22
C ILE A 50 8.95 18.76 0.95
N TYR A 51 8.69 19.42 2.07
CA TYR A 51 8.12 18.75 3.24
C TYR A 51 6.73 18.18 2.94
N GLN A 52 5.95 18.88 2.12
CA GLN A 52 4.65 18.39 1.67
C GLN A 52 4.81 17.14 0.80
N LEU A 53 5.70 17.16 -0.20
CA LEU A 53 6.00 15.97 -1.02
C LEU A 53 6.41 14.77 -0.14
N VAL A 54 7.31 14.98 0.82
CA VAL A 54 7.76 13.91 1.72
C VAL A 54 6.61 13.38 2.58
N ARG A 55 5.71 14.25 3.07
CA ARG A 55 4.51 13.83 3.80
C ARG A 55 3.57 13.01 2.93
N ASP A 56 3.33 13.43 1.70
CA ASP A 56 2.42 12.73 0.79
C ASP A 56 2.98 11.35 0.41
N ILE A 57 4.29 11.25 0.14
CA ILE A 57 4.96 9.95 -0.05
C ILE A 57 4.84 9.07 1.21
N THR A 58 5.02 9.64 2.39
CA THR A 58 4.89 8.91 3.66
C THR A 58 3.47 8.39 3.86
N ALA A 59 2.46 9.17 3.48
CA ALA A 59 1.06 8.75 3.53
C ALA A 59 0.77 7.59 2.58
N GLU A 60 1.32 7.58 1.36
CA GLU A 60 1.18 6.45 0.42
C GLU A 60 1.84 5.17 0.97
N ILE A 61 3.01 5.28 1.60
CA ILE A 61 3.67 4.13 2.24
C ILE A 61 2.86 3.63 3.44
N GLY A 62 2.30 4.54 4.25
CA GLY A 62 1.43 4.19 5.37
C GLY A 62 0.17 3.47 4.90
N GLY A 63 -0.50 4.00 3.88
CA GLY A 63 -1.68 3.37 3.29
C GLY A 63 -1.38 2.00 2.67
N PHE A 64 -0.19 1.81 2.07
CA PHE A 64 0.26 0.49 1.64
C PHE A 64 0.39 -0.49 2.81
N ALA A 65 0.96 -0.05 3.95
CA ALA A 65 1.10 -0.90 5.12
C ALA A 65 -0.26 -1.30 5.71
N ASP A 66 -1.20 -0.36 5.76
CA ASP A 66 -2.58 -0.63 6.20
C ASP A 66 -3.28 -1.63 5.26
N ASP A 67 -3.17 -1.44 3.94
CA ASP A 67 -3.72 -2.38 2.94
C ASP A 67 -3.17 -3.80 3.13
N VAL A 68 -1.88 -3.95 3.45
CA VAL A 68 -1.25 -5.25 3.71
C VAL A 68 -1.76 -5.89 5.00
N LEU A 69 -1.95 -5.09 6.05
CA LEU A 69 -2.45 -5.55 7.34
C LEU A 69 -3.89 -6.05 7.22
N ASP A 70 -4.77 -5.28 6.58
CA ASP A 70 -6.18 -5.66 6.35
C ASP A 70 -6.27 -7.00 5.61
N VAL A 71 -5.49 -7.16 4.56
CA VAL A 71 -5.45 -8.39 3.76
C VAL A 71 -4.90 -9.58 4.58
N ALA A 72 -3.92 -9.36 5.45
CA ALA A 72 -3.40 -10.40 6.33
C ALA A 72 -4.41 -10.82 7.41
N GLU A 73 -5.20 -9.87 7.94
CA GLU A 73 -6.29 -10.14 8.87
C GLU A 73 -7.41 -10.96 8.22
N ASP A 74 -7.85 -10.58 7.01
CA ASP A 74 -8.84 -11.33 6.22
C ASP A 74 -8.40 -12.79 5.95
N ALA A 75 -7.12 -12.97 5.61
CA ALA A 75 -6.54 -14.29 5.40
C ALA A 75 -6.52 -15.11 6.69
N ARG A 76 -6.15 -14.49 7.83
CA ARG A 76 -6.18 -15.14 9.14
C ARG A 76 -7.59 -15.60 9.50
N ASP A 77 -8.59 -14.77 9.30
CA ASP A 77 -9.98 -15.09 9.63
C ASP A 77 -10.52 -16.22 8.74
N THR A 78 -10.18 -16.21 7.45
CA THR A 78 -10.48 -17.32 6.52
C THR A 78 -9.89 -18.66 6.99
N VAL A 79 -8.66 -18.64 7.52
CA VAL A 79 -8.01 -19.85 8.07
C VAL A 79 -8.71 -20.31 9.35
N LYS A 80 -9.07 -19.37 10.23
CA LYS A 80 -9.75 -19.68 11.49
C LYS A 80 -11.12 -20.32 11.27
N ASP A 81 -11.89 -19.80 10.32
CA ASP A 81 -13.21 -20.35 9.96
C ASP A 81 -13.11 -21.70 9.26
N SER A 82 -11.96 -21.98 8.63
CA SER A 82 -11.67 -23.26 8.00
C SER A 82 -11.15 -24.32 8.98
N ALA A 83 -10.89 -23.97 10.24
CA ALA A 83 -10.45 -24.93 11.25
C ALA A 83 -11.61 -25.85 11.68
N PRO A 84 -11.38 -27.18 11.82
CA PRO A 84 -12.43 -28.10 12.22
C PRO A 84 -12.97 -27.72 13.60
N LYS A 85 -14.28 -27.46 13.70
CA LYS A 85 -14.96 -27.30 14.98
C LYS A 85 -14.87 -28.64 15.71
N ILE A 86 -14.01 -28.72 16.73
CA ILE A 86 -13.99 -29.87 17.63
C ILE A 86 -15.30 -29.83 18.40
N SER A 87 -16.30 -30.58 17.92
CA SER A 87 -17.53 -30.83 18.66
C SER A 87 -17.14 -31.64 19.90
N LYS A 88 -17.30 -31.05 21.07
CA LYS A 88 -17.27 -31.80 22.33
C LYS A 88 -18.67 -32.39 22.50
N GLU A 89 -18.85 -33.61 22.01
CA GLU A 89 -19.85 -34.56 22.54
C GLU A 89 -19.17 -35.50 23.53
#